data_AF-A0A934WGJ8-F1
#
_entry.id   AF-A0A934WGJ8-F1
#
_cell.length_a   1.000
_cell.length_b   1.000
_cell.length_c   1.000
_cell.angle_alpha   90.00
_cell.angle_beta   90.00
_cell.angle_gamma   90.00
#
_symmetry.space_group_name_H-M   'P 1'
#
loop_
_entity.id
_entity.type
_entity.pdbx_description
1 polymer ?
#
loop_
_entity_poly.entity_id
_entity_poly.type
_entity_poly.pdbx_seq_one_letter_code
_entity_poly.pdbx_strand_id
1 'polypeptide(L)'
;MVKNYYKIRLKEVFKELQNENVSKSEIPVLALNAIGFQADEIGDKMYISPNTARKHISNIKGKVDYHKDTELTGYFLCKLFDVNYTELRNAVQEFIKSELLKKLVTTVILSAVVLSLPHEHFEMTRNRRNSNNRSTIETRIEVRKEA
;
A
#
# COMPACT_ATOMS: atom_id res chain seq x y z
N MET A 1 20.09 -14.62 -22.46
CA MET A 1 20.61 -13.29 -22.05
C MET A 1 20.24 -12.93 -20.61
N VAL A 2 18.95 -12.90 -20.24
CA VAL A 2 18.46 -12.46 -18.91
C VAL A 2 19.05 -13.24 -17.72
N LYS A 3 19.15 -14.57 -17.81
CA LYS A 3 19.73 -15.40 -16.72
C LYS A 3 21.20 -15.06 -16.39
N ASN A 4 21.96 -14.58 -17.38
CA ASN A 4 23.37 -14.25 -17.17
C ASN A 4 23.52 -12.92 -16.42
N TYR A 5 22.65 -11.94 -16.70
CA TYR A 5 22.62 -10.65 -16.01
C TYR A 5 22.41 -10.83 -14.50
N TYR A 6 21.35 -11.52 -14.10
CA TYR A 6 21.07 -11.72 -12.66
C TYR A 6 22.16 -12.53 -11.95
N LYS A 7 22.80 -13.47 -12.65
CA LYS A 7 23.92 -14.24 -12.07
C LYS A 7 25.15 -13.35 -11.82
N ILE A 8 25.45 -12.42 -12.71
CA ILE A 8 26.53 -11.45 -12.52
C ILE A 8 26.17 -10.50 -11.38
N ARG A 9 24.96 -9.92 -11.41
CA ARG A 9 24.53 -8.97 -10.39
C ARG A 9 24.46 -9.57 -8.99
N LEU A 10 23.99 -10.82 -8.85
CA LEU A 10 24.00 -11.52 -7.55
C LEU A 10 25.42 -11.64 -6.97
N LYS A 11 26.45 -11.88 -7.81
CA LYS A 11 27.83 -11.95 -7.33
C LYS A 11 28.32 -10.60 -6.82
N GLU A 12 27.94 -9.51 -7.48
CA GLU A 12 28.28 -8.15 -7.06
C GLU A 12 27.59 -7.81 -5.73
N VAL A 13 26.28 -8.05 -5.63
CA VAL A 13 25.51 -7.84 -4.39
C VAL A 13 26.13 -8.64 -3.24
N PHE A 14 26.54 -9.88 -3.47
CA PHE A 14 27.19 -10.70 -2.44
C PHE A 14 28.53 -10.12 -1.99
N LYS A 15 29.24 -9.40 -2.87
CA LYS A 15 30.48 -8.70 -2.53
C LYS A 15 30.20 -7.42 -1.76
N GLU A 16 29.20 -6.65 -2.19
CA GLU A 16 28.74 -5.44 -1.48
C GLU A 16 28.30 -5.76 -0.05
N LEU A 17 27.49 -6.81 0.13
CA LEU A 17 27.05 -7.26 1.46
C LEU A 17 28.21 -7.70 2.36
N GLN A 18 29.26 -8.30 1.79
CA GLN A 18 30.48 -8.61 2.55
C GLN A 18 31.20 -7.34 3.01
N ASN A 19 31.23 -6.29 2.18
CA ASN A 19 31.80 -4.99 2.57
C ASN A 19 30.97 -4.33 3.68
N GLU A 20 29.68 -4.65 3.76
CA GLU A 20 28.76 -4.23 4.84
C GLU A 20 28.78 -5.19 6.05
N ASN A 21 29.85 -5.98 6.19
CA ASN A 21 30.07 -6.94 7.29
C ASN A 21 29.05 -8.08 7.40
N VAL A 22 28.22 -8.30 6.38
CA VAL A 22 27.35 -9.50 6.30
C VAL A 22 28.22 -10.70 5.93
N SER A 23 28.15 -11.76 6.73
CA SER A 23 29.05 -12.90 6.57
C SER A 23 28.68 -13.75 5.35
N LYS A 24 29.64 -14.54 4.86
CA LYS A 24 29.41 -15.48 3.74
C LYS A 24 28.30 -16.51 4.02
N SER A 25 28.07 -16.87 5.28
CA SER A 25 26.99 -17.77 5.68
C SER A 25 25.65 -17.06 5.86
N GLU A 26 25.65 -15.77 6.17
CA GLU A 26 24.45 -14.95 6.32
C GLU A 26 23.87 -14.52 4.96
N ILE A 27 24.71 -14.23 3.97
CA ILE A 27 24.23 -13.75 2.66
C ILE A 27 23.23 -14.70 1.97
N PRO A 28 23.45 -16.03 1.93
CA PRO A 28 22.46 -16.96 1.38
C PRO A 28 21.15 -16.97 2.18
N VAL A 29 21.21 -16.83 3.51
CA VAL A 29 20.03 -16.71 4.38
C VAL A 29 19.22 -15.47 3.99
N LEU A 30 19.88 -14.32 3.82
CA LEU A 30 19.24 -13.07 3.39
C LEU A 30 18.59 -13.23 2.01
N ALA A 31 19.30 -13.83 1.05
CA ALA A 31 18.79 -14.03 -0.31
C ALA A 31 17.55 -14.93 -0.34
N LEU A 32 17.53 -16.00 0.46
CA LEU A 32 16.36 -16.89 0.58
C LEU A 32 15.20 -16.19 1.30
N ASN A 33 15.47 -15.42 2.35
CA ASN A 33 14.45 -14.65 3.06
C ASN A 33 13.80 -13.60 2.14
N ALA A 34 14.59 -12.93 1.30
CA ALA A 34 14.10 -11.91 0.37
C ALA A 34 13.17 -12.45 -0.74
N ILE A 35 13.18 -13.76 -0.99
CA ILE A 35 12.25 -14.42 -1.92
C ILE A 35 11.10 -15.13 -1.19
N GLY A 36 10.95 -14.90 0.12
CA GLY A 36 9.80 -15.34 0.90
C GLY A 36 9.99 -16.59 1.73
N PHE A 37 11.19 -17.19 1.77
CA PHE A 37 11.41 -18.36 2.61
C PHE A 37 11.44 -18.01 4.11
N GLN A 38 10.74 -18.81 4.89
CA GLN A 38 10.70 -18.76 6.35
C GLN A 38 11.94 -19.44 6.94
N ALA A 39 12.25 -19.14 8.20
CA ALA A 39 13.46 -19.67 8.86
C ALA A 39 13.54 -21.21 8.90
N ASP A 40 12.40 -21.89 9.03
CA ASP A 40 12.34 -23.36 8.99
C ASP A 40 12.71 -23.87 7.59
N GLU A 41 12.14 -23.28 6.53
CA GLU A 41 12.43 -23.64 5.13
C GLU A 41 13.88 -23.30 4.72
N ILE A 42 14.42 -22.20 5.25
CA ILE A 42 15.84 -21.84 5.07
C ILE A 42 16.72 -22.89 5.75
N GLY A 43 16.36 -23.32 6.96
CA GLY A 43 17.05 -24.38 7.67
C GLY A 43 17.17 -25.65 6.83
N ASP A 44 16.03 -26.09 6.27
CA ASP A 44 15.98 -27.26 5.39
C ASP A 44 16.84 -27.09 4.13
N LYS A 45 16.76 -25.92 3.46
CA LYS A 45 17.52 -25.67 2.22
C LYS A 45 19.03 -25.56 2.43
N MET A 46 19.43 -25.02 3.57
CA MET A 46 20.83 -24.76 3.88
C MET A 46 21.45 -25.84 4.76
N TYR A 47 20.68 -26.86 5.14
CA TYR A 47 21.10 -27.93 6.07
C TYR A 47 21.60 -27.38 7.41
N ILE A 48 20.89 -26.38 7.95
CA ILE A 48 21.16 -25.77 9.27
C ILE A 48 19.91 -25.82 10.14
N SER A 49 20.07 -25.69 11.46
CA SER A 49 18.90 -25.64 12.33
C SER A 49 18.05 -24.38 12.05
N PRO A 50 16.72 -24.43 12.18
CA PRO A 50 15.89 -23.23 12.05
C PRO A 50 16.27 -22.12 13.03
N ASN A 51 16.75 -22.48 14.22
CA ASN A 51 17.26 -21.51 15.20
C ASN A 51 18.51 -20.80 14.71
N THR A 52 19.39 -21.51 13.99
CA THR A 52 20.56 -20.91 13.32
C THR A 52 20.12 -19.95 12.23
N ALA A 53 19.13 -20.31 11.41
CA ALA A 53 18.56 -19.40 10.40
C ALA A 53 17.96 -18.14 11.03
N ARG A 54 17.14 -18.27 12.08
CA ARG A 54 16.59 -17.12 12.84
C ARG A 54 17.69 -16.23 13.40
N LYS A 55 18.74 -16.82 13.95
CA LYS A 55 19.91 -16.08 14.47
C LYS A 55 20.63 -15.32 13.36
N HIS A 56 20.84 -15.94 12.19
CA HIS A 56 21.41 -15.24 11.05
C HIS A 56 20.55 -14.06 10.61
N ILE A 57 19.23 -14.22 10.47
CA ILE A 57 18.31 -13.12 10.14
C ILE A 57 18.44 -11.98 11.17
N SER A 58 18.42 -12.31 12.47
CA SER A 58 18.58 -11.33 13.54
C SER A 58 19.93 -10.60 13.51
N ASN A 59 21.02 -11.31 13.21
CA ASN A 59 22.34 -10.72 13.08
C ASN A 59 22.43 -9.79 11.87
N ILE A 60 21.86 -10.21 10.74
CA ILE A 60 21.82 -9.40 9.51
C ILE A 60 21.10 -8.09 9.82
N LYS A 61 19.91 -8.13 10.42
CA LYS A 61 19.17 -6.93 10.85
C LYS A 61 20.03 -5.93 11.62
N GLY A 62 20.79 -6.41 12.60
CA GLY A 62 21.68 -5.55 13.39
C GLY A 62 22.85 -4.97 12.59
N LYS A 63 23.29 -5.63 11.52
CA LYS A 63 24.38 -5.15 10.65
C LYS A 63 23.92 -4.10 9.63
N VAL A 64 22.70 -4.26 9.11
CA VAL A 64 22.13 -3.35 8.08
C VAL A 64 21.16 -2.32 8.67
N ASP A 65 21.06 -2.25 10.00
CA ASP A 65 20.20 -1.31 10.75
C ASP A 65 18.72 -1.34 10.33
N TYR A 66 18.18 -2.55 10.16
CA TYR A 66 16.75 -2.76 9.90
C TYR A 66 16.10 -3.60 10.98
N HIS A 67 14.80 -3.42 11.20
CA HIS A 67 14.10 -4.07 12.31
C HIS A 67 13.13 -5.17 11.82
N LYS A 68 12.61 -5.05 10.59
CA LYS A 68 11.61 -5.96 10.04
C LYS A 68 12.17 -6.86 8.94
N ASP A 69 11.64 -8.07 8.84
CA ASP A 69 12.02 -9.02 7.77
C ASP A 69 11.64 -8.48 6.38
N THR A 70 10.53 -7.74 6.31
CA THR A 70 10.10 -7.06 5.08
C THR A 70 11.07 -5.96 4.64
N GLU A 71 11.75 -5.30 5.60
CA GLU A 71 12.78 -4.30 5.28
C GLU A 71 14.02 -4.98 4.71
N LEU A 72 14.43 -6.12 5.27
CA LEU A 72 15.50 -6.94 4.70
C LEU A 72 15.20 -7.39 3.27
N THR A 73 13.96 -7.81 3.03
CA THR A 73 13.47 -8.18 1.70
C THR A 73 13.58 -7.01 0.72
N GLY A 74 13.03 -5.85 1.11
CA GLY A 74 13.11 -4.64 0.31
C GLY A 74 14.55 -4.22 0.03
N TYR A 75 15.39 -4.23 1.07
CA TYR A 75 16.81 -3.88 0.98
C TYR A 75 17.58 -4.79 0.01
N PHE A 76 17.43 -6.11 0.11
CA PHE A 76 18.12 -7.05 -0.78
C PHE A 76 17.66 -6.89 -2.25
N LEU A 77 16.36 -6.74 -2.48
CA LEU A 77 15.83 -6.51 -3.82
C LEU A 77 16.30 -5.16 -4.38
N CYS A 78 16.29 -4.09 -3.59
CA CYS A 78 16.80 -2.80 -3.99
C CYS A 78 18.28 -2.88 -4.39
N LYS A 79 19.11 -3.56 -3.59
CA LYS A 79 20.50 -3.87 -3.96
C LYS A 79 20.60 -4.62 -5.29
N LEU A 80 19.76 -5.65 -5.50
CA LEU A 80 19.74 -6.40 -6.76
C LEU A 80 19.43 -5.51 -7.97
N PHE A 81 18.56 -4.51 -7.82
CA PHE A 81 18.19 -3.57 -8.88
C PHE A 81 19.00 -2.27 -8.90
N ASP A 82 20.03 -2.15 -8.05
CA ASP A 82 20.85 -0.95 -7.91
C ASP A 82 20.05 0.30 -7.51
N VAL A 83 19.07 0.11 -6.64
CA VAL A 83 18.20 1.15 -6.09
C VAL A 83 18.54 1.34 -4.61
N ASN A 84 18.49 2.58 -4.12
CA ASN A 84 18.62 2.88 -2.70
C ASN A 84 17.28 2.62 -1.98
N TYR A 85 17.26 1.67 -1.05
CA TYR A 85 16.05 1.30 -0.31
C TYR A 85 15.44 2.46 0.49
N THR A 86 16.28 3.29 1.13
CA THR A 86 15.81 4.42 1.93
C THR A 86 15.16 5.48 1.05
N GLU A 87 15.76 5.78 -0.10
CA GLU A 87 15.18 6.72 -1.08
C GLU A 87 13.86 6.19 -1.64
N LEU A 88 13.81 4.90 -2.03
CA LEU A 88 12.58 4.27 -2.50
C LEU A 88 11.48 4.33 -1.44
N ARG A 89 11.80 3.97 -0.19
CA ARG A 89 10.85 4.01 0.93
C ARG A 89 10.30 5.42 1.13
N ASN A 90 11.15 6.43 1.10
CA ASN A 90 10.74 7.82 1.28
C ASN A 90 9.86 8.30 0.12
N ALA A 91 10.25 8.00 -1.12
CA ALA A 91 9.47 8.34 -2.31
C ALA A 91 8.07 7.72 -2.29
N VAL A 92 7.96 6.43 -1.90
CA VAL A 92 6.66 5.76 -1.74
C VAL A 92 5.83 6.43 -0.64
N GLN A 93 6.44 6.77 0.50
CA GLN A 93 5.73 7.44 1.59
C GLN A 93 5.22 8.83 1.19
N GLU A 94 6.03 9.63 0.50
CA GLU A 94 5.66 10.96 0.01
C GLU A 94 4.54 10.88 -1.03
N PHE A 95 4.64 9.93 -1.97
CA PHE A 95 3.61 9.69 -2.95
C PHE A 95 2.26 9.35 -2.29
N ILE A 96 2.25 8.37 -1.37
CA ILE A 96 1.03 7.97 -0.65
C ILE A 96 0.47 9.14 0.17
N LYS A 97 1.31 9.89 0.88
CA LYS A 97 0.88 11.08 1.63
C LYS A 97 0.19 12.09 0.71
N SER A 98 0.78 12.37 -0.45
CA SER A 98 0.22 13.32 -1.41
C SER A 98 -1.14 12.88 -1.94
N GLU A 99 -1.32 11.59 -2.23
CA GLU A 99 -2.58 11.03 -2.72
C GLU A 99 -3.67 11.02 -1.65
N LEU A 100 -3.31 10.73 -0.39
CA LEU A 100 -4.25 10.82 0.74
C LEU A 100 -4.67 12.26 1.02
N LEU A 101 -3.74 13.23 0.95
CA LEU A 101 -4.05 14.65 1.14
C LEU A 101 -5.01 15.17 0.07
N LYS A 102 -4.82 14.80 -1.21
CA LYS A 102 -5.74 15.16 -2.29
C LYS A 102 -7.16 14.64 -2.03
N LYS A 103 -7.30 13.39 -1.57
CA LYS A 103 -8.60 12.79 -1.21
C LYS A 103 -9.27 13.52 -0.04
N LEU A 104 -8.49 13.90 0.96
CA LEU A 104 -9.01 14.67 2.10
C LEU A 104 -9.52 16.05 1.66
N VAL A 105 -8.69 16.80 0.93
CA VAL A 105 -9.01 18.16 0.46
C VAL A 105 -10.26 18.16 -0.42
N THR A 106 -10.34 17.23 -1.37
CA THR A 106 -11.53 17.10 -2.24
C THR A 106 -12.80 16.78 -1.45
N THR A 107 -12.72 15.92 -0.44
CA THR A 107 -13.86 15.60 0.42
C THR A 107 -14.32 16.81 1.24
N VAL A 108 -13.37 17.57 1.82
CA VAL A 108 -13.67 18.77 2.59
C VAL A 108 -14.30 19.85 1.70
N ILE A 109 -13.74 20.10 0.51
CA ILE A 109 -14.31 21.06 -0.45
C ILE A 109 -15.74 20.65 -0.84
N LEU A 110 -15.96 19.36 -1.16
CA LEU A 110 -17.29 18.86 -1.53
C LEU A 110 -18.30 19.06 -0.40
N SER A 111 -17.92 18.76 0.85
CA SER A 111 -18.80 19.00 2.01
C SER A 111 -19.12 20.48 2.21
N ALA A 112 -18.14 21.37 2.03
CA ALA A 112 -18.34 22.81 2.14
C ALA A 112 -19.28 23.33 1.05
N VAL A 113 -19.15 22.83 -0.18
CA VAL A 113 -20.05 23.16 -1.30
C VAL A 113 -21.48 22.73 -0.99
N VAL A 114 -21.70 21.51 -0.49
CA VAL A 114 -23.04 21.02 -0.13
C VAL A 114 -23.68 21.88 0.96
N LEU A 115 -22.92 22.26 1.99
CA LEU A 115 -23.41 23.12 3.07
C LEU A 115 -23.68 24.57 2.63
N SER A 116 -23.07 25.02 1.54
CA SER A 116 -23.25 26.38 1.00
C SER A 116 -24.46 26.51 0.07
N LEU A 117 -25.16 25.40 -0.23
CA LEU A 117 -26.37 25.44 -1.05
C LEU A 117 -27.53 26.05 -0.24
N PRO A 118 -28.22 27.10 -0.75
CA PRO A 118 -29.32 27.73 -0.03
C PRO A 118 -30.47 26.74 0.17
N HIS A 119 -30.91 26.60 1.43
CA HIS A 119 -31.93 25.64 1.87
C HIS A 119 -33.31 25.86 1.22
N GLU A 120 -33.55 27.04 0.63
CA GLU A 120 -34.80 27.45 -0.01
C GLU A 120 -35.14 26.65 -1.29
N HIS A 121 -34.14 26.13 -2.02
CA HIS A 121 -34.39 25.32 -3.21
C HIS A 121 -34.93 23.90 -2.89
N PHE A 122 -34.69 23.39 -1.69
CA PHE A 122 -35.19 22.08 -1.26
C PHE A 122 -36.67 22.14 -0.85
N GLU A 123 -37.11 23.23 -0.24
CA GLU A 123 -38.51 23.41 0.16
C GLU A 123 -39.43 23.69 -1.04
N MET A 124 -38.98 24.51 -2.01
CA MET A 124 -39.77 24.83 -3.21
C MET A 124 -40.08 23.59 -4.05
N THR A 125 -39.14 22.65 -4.19
CA THR A 125 -39.38 21.41 -4.96
C THR A 125 -40.31 20.44 -4.24
N ARG A 126 -40.28 20.39 -2.90
CA ARG A 126 -41.20 19.59 -2.08
C ARG A 126 -42.62 20.15 -2.13
N ASN A 127 -42.78 21.46 -1.99
CA ASN A 127 -44.10 22.11 -2.04
C ASN A 127 -44.75 22.02 -3.43
N ARG A 128 -43.95 22.13 -4.51
CA ARG A 128 -44.47 22.02 -5.89
C ARG A 128 -44.98 20.61 -6.23
N ARG A 129 -44.31 19.55 -5.74
CA ARG A 129 -44.82 18.17 -5.89
C ARG A 129 -46.10 17.92 -5.09
N ASN A 130 -46.16 18.45 -3.86
CA ASN A 130 -47.32 18.25 -2.99
C ASN A 130 -48.57 19.00 -3.53
N SER A 131 -48.38 20.19 -4.09
CA SER A 131 -49.42 20.96 -4.78
C SER A 131 -50.00 20.23 -5.99
N ASN A 132 -49.14 19.71 -6.88
CA ASN A 132 -49.60 18.99 -8.08
C ASN A 132 -50.35 17.68 -7.79
N ASN A 133 -49.96 16.97 -6.71
CA ASN A 133 -50.70 15.77 -6.30
C ASN A 133 -52.09 16.13 -5.75
N ARG A 134 -52.21 17.25 -5.04
CA ARG A 134 -53.47 17.71 -4.47
C ARG A 134 -54.47 18.11 -5.55
N SER A 135 -54.03 18.89 -6.54
CA SER A 135 -54.89 19.29 -7.66
C SER A 135 -55.38 18.08 -8.47
N THR A 136 -54.52 17.10 -8.72
CA THR A 136 -54.90 15.87 -9.44
C THR A 136 -55.95 15.04 -8.70
N ILE A 137 -55.91 15.03 -7.36
CA ILE A 137 -56.90 14.34 -6.53
C ILE A 137 -58.23 15.12 -6.52
N GLU A 138 -58.18 16.44 -6.41
CA GLU A 138 -59.37 17.31 -6.42
C GLU A 138 -60.12 17.21 -7.74
N THR A 139 -59.43 17.24 -8.89
CA THR A 139 -60.05 17.06 -10.21
C THR A 139 -60.69 15.68 -10.35
N ARG A 140 -60.09 14.62 -9.80
CA ARG A 140 -60.68 13.27 -9.81
C ARG A 140 -61.92 13.15 -8.92
N ILE A 141 -62.02 13.95 -7.86
CA ILE A 141 -63.17 13.96 -6.96
C ILE A 141 -64.33 14.75 -7.60
N GLU A 142 -64.06 15.86 -8.29
CA GLU A 142 -65.09 16.64 -9.01
C GLU A 142 -65.73 15.85 -10.16
N VAL A 143 -64.92 15.19 -11.00
CA VAL A 143 -65.44 14.35 -12.09
C VAL A 143 -66.33 13.20 -11.59
N ARG A 144 -66.13 12.74 -10.35
CA ARG A 144 -66.96 11.70 -9.71
C ARG A 144 -68.26 12.22 -9.09
N LYS A 145 -68.40 13.53 -8.88
CA LYS A 145 -69.62 14.15 -8.34
C LYS A 145 -70.61 14.56 -9.42
N GLU A 146 -70.16 14.66 -10.67
CA GLU A 146 -70.96 15.03 -11.85
C GLU A 146 -71.42 13.81 -12.68
N ALA A 147 -71.08 12.59 -12.27
CA ALA A 147 -71.51 11.32 -12.85
C ALA A 147 -72.56 10.64 -11.96
#